data_AF-A0A7G5LHC8-F1
#
_entry.id   AF-A0A7G5LHC8-F1
#
_cell.length_a   1.000
_cell.length_b   1.000
_cell.length_c   1.000
_cell.angle_alpha   90.00
_cell.angle_beta   90.00
_cell.angle_gamma   90.00
#
_symmetry.space_group_name_H-M   'P 1'
#
loop_
_entity.id
_entity.type
_entity.pdbx_description
1 polymer ?
#
loop_
_entity_poly.entity_id
_entity_poly.type
_entity_poly.pdbx_seq_one_letter_code
_entity_poly.pdbx_strand_id
1 'polypeptide(L)'
;MPLMIVFRFLFMLLSLCVLGLAAYFLWNWYDGDLIRRADGDFVRVRNDWMLWAGIALLAFSFFGRPLVTLFLAKSDTNPTSATRDSGTLVAGASGSSLYVEQLGSIQAPPIVLVHGWAMDSTIWFYAKRDLSRNFRVLSWDLPGMGRSRPVAGSAIGLTEFAQDLKTVIGLAGDRKVVLVGHSIGGMTIQTLARDDAAFFNTHVAGTVLVNTTCSPSAPMAQIQG
;
A
#
# COMPACT_ATOMS: atom_id res chain seq x y z
N MET A 1 12.96 0.26 0.71
CA MET A 1 13.62 -0.68 -0.24
C MET A 1 14.94 -1.33 0.22
N PRO A 2 15.75 -0.85 1.20
CA PRO A 2 17.04 -1.49 1.52
C PRO A 2 16.91 -2.81 2.29
N LEU A 3 15.85 -2.98 3.10
CA LEU A 3 15.64 -4.16 3.94
C LEU A 3 15.44 -5.46 3.13
N MET A 4 14.79 -5.36 1.96
CA MET A 4 14.50 -6.53 1.12
C MET A 4 15.76 -7.10 0.44
N ILE A 5 16.77 -6.25 0.19
CA ILE A 5 18.07 -6.67 -0.35
C ILE A 5 18.83 -7.47 0.70
N VAL A 6 18.83 -7.01 1.95
CA VAL A 6 19.45 -7.71 3.09
C VAL A 6 18.80 -9.07 3.30
N PHE A 7 17.46 -9.14 3.30
CA PHE A 7 16.77 -10.42 3.42
C PHE A 7 17.12 -11.39 2.30
N ARG A 8 17.14 -10.94 1.04
CA ARG A 8 17.53 -11.80 -0.10
C ARG A 8 18.94 -12.35 0.06
N PHE A 9 19.88 -11.52 0.49
CA PHE A 9 21.26 -11.94 0.73
C PHE A 9 21.35 -13.00 1.85
N LEU A 10 20.65 -12.80 2.97
CA LEU A 10 20.62 -13.76 4.07
C LEU A 10 19.97 -15.10 3.66
N PHE A 11 18.87 -15.07 2.91
CA PHE A 11 18.23 -16.29 2.39
C PHE A 11 19.13 -17.05 1.39
N MET A 12 19.91 -16.33 0.58
CA MET A 12 20.90 -16.95 -0.31
C MET A 12 21.99 -17.68 0.50
N LEU A 13 22.54 -17.05 1.55
CA LEU A 13 23.53 -17.67 2.43
C LEU A 13 22.97 -18.93 3.12
N LEU A 14 21.75 -18.83 3.65
CA LEU A 14 21.07 -19.98 4.26
C LEU A 14 20.90 -21.14 3.27
N SER A 15 20.53 -20.84 2.02
CA SER A 15 20.41 -21.86 0.97
C SER A 15 21.75 -22.54 0.65
N LEU A 16 22.86 -21.80 0.66
CA LEU A 16 24.20 -22.36 0.46
C LEU A 16 24.62 -23.26 1.63
N CYS A 17 24.29 -22.87 2.87
CA CYS A 17 24.54 -23.70 4.05
C CYS A 17 23.78 -25.03 3.99
N VAL A 18 22.50 -25.02 3.56
CA VAL A 18 21.69 -26.23 3.39
C VAL A 18 22.31 -27.16 2.33
N LEU A 19 22.78 -26.60 1.22
CA LEU A 19 23.45 -27.38 0.17
C LEU A 19 24.77 -27.99 0.65
N GLY A 20 25.55 -27.23 1.42
CA GLY A 20 26.79 -27.70 2.04
C GLY A 20 26.56 -28.84 3.04
N LEU A 21 25.52 -28.74 3.87
CA LEU A 21 25.11 -29.81 4.79
C LEU A 21 24.68 -31.08 4.05
N ALA A 22 23.93 -30.93 2.95
CA ALA A 22 23.54 -32.06 2.12
C ALA A 22 24.76 -32.78 1.53
N ALA A 23 25.72 -32.03 0.98
CA ALA A 23 26.97 -32.57 0.46
C ALA A 23 27.81 -33.25 1.55
N TYR A 24 27.88 -32.66 2.75
CA TYR A 24 28.58 -33.23 3.89
C TYR A 24 28.00 -34.59 4.31
N PHE A 25 26.68 -34.71 4.45
CA PHE A 25 26.06 -35.99 4.82
C PHE A 25 26.24 -37.07 3.76
N LEU A 26 26.14 -36.72 2.47
CA LEU A 26 26.38 -37.66 1.39
C LEU A 26 27.85 -38.10 1.33
N TRP A 27 28.78 -37.18 1.53
CA TRP A 27 30.21 -37.50 1.61
C TRP A 27 30.51 -38.40 2.80
N ASN A 28 29.98 -38.07 3.98
CA ASN A 28 30.22 -38.87 5.19
C ASN A 28 29.59 -40.26 5.11
N TRP A 29 28.44 -40.42 4.43
CA TRP A 29 27.88 -41.73 4.13
C TRP A 29 28.72 -42.52 3.11
N TYR A 30 29.25 -41.83 2.09
CA TYR A 30 30.10 -42.45 1.07
C TYR A 30 31.41 -42.96 1.66
N ASP A 31 32.07 -42.12 2.46
CA ASP A 31 33.28 -42.49 3.20
C ASP A 31 32.93 -43.56 4.25
N GLY A 32 32.03 -43.30 5.19
CA GLY A 32 31.66 -44.29 6.20
C GLY A 32 32.81 -44.64 7.15
N ASP A 33 32.49 -45.39 8.19
CA ASP A 33 33.41 -45.64 9.29
C ASP A 33 34.13 -46.98 9.12
N LEU A 34 35.46 -46.97 9.26
CA LEU A 34 36.24 -48.20 9.29
C LEU A 34 36.24 -48.77 10.71
N ILE A 35 35.53 -49.88 10.89
CA ILE A 35 35.48 -50.59 12.17
C ILE A 35 36.31 -51.86 12.02
N ARG A 36 37.28 -52.03 12.93
CA ARG A 36 38.06 -53.26 13.03
C ARG A 36 37.25 -54.29 13.81
N ARG A 37 36.97 -55.43 13.18
CA ARG A 37 36.27 -56.56 13.81
C ARG A 37 37.22 -57.36 14.70
N ALA A 38 36.64 -58.19 15.58
CA ALA A 38 37.40 -58.99 16.55
C ALA A 38 38.30 -60.06 15.90
N ASP A 39 38.04 -60.42 14.64
CA ASP A 39 38.85 -61.29 13.79
C ASP A 39 40.09 -60.57 13.18
N GLY A 40 40.17 -59.25 13.32
CA GLY A 40 41.25 -58.41 12.79
C GLY A 40 40.93 -57.75 11.45
N ASP A 41 39.81 -58.09 10.80
CA ASP A 41 39.41 -57.53 9.51
C ASP A 41 38.81 -56.13 9.66
N PHE A 42 39.01 -55.28 8.65
CA PHE A 42 38.41 -53.96 8.58
C PHE A 42 37.15 -54.00 7.73
N VAL A 43 36.02 -53.57 8.29
CA VAL A 43 34.77 -53.44 7.56
C VAL A 43 34.33 -51.98 7.57
N ARG A 44 33.97 -51.48 6.38
CA ARG A 44 33.41 -50.13 6.21
C ARG A 44 31.91 -50.19 6.52
N VAL A 45 31.49 -49.51 7.58
CA VAL A 45 30.09 -49.43 8.01
C VAL A 45 29.53 -48.07 7.60
N ARG A 46 28.32 -48.07 7.03
CA ARG A 46 27.65 -46.85 6.56
C ARG A 46 26.39 -46.59 7.38
N ASN A 47 26.17 -45.32 7.70
CA ASN A 47 25.01 -44.86 8.45
C ASN A 47 23.92 -44.38 7.50
N ASP A 48 22.99 -45.25 7.12
CA ASP A 48 22.00 -44.98 6.05
C ASP A 48 21.09 -43.78 6.32
N TRP A 49 20.91 -43.37 7.58
CA TRP A 49 20.17 -42.14 7.91
C TRP A 49 20.82 -40.89 7.29
N MET A 50 22.16 -40.86 7.14
CA MET A 50 22.88 -39.75 6.51
C MET A 50 22.64 -39.67 5.00
N LEU A 51 22.51 -40.83 4.34
CA LEU A 51 22.11 -40.89 2.93
C LEU A 51 20.73 -40.25 2.73
N TRP A 52 19.75 -40.70 3.51
CA TRP A 52 18.38 -40.20 3.41
C TRP A 52 18.26 -38.74 3.81
N ALA A 53 18.99 -38.29 4.83
CA ALA A 53 19.05 -36.88 5.22
C ALA A 53 19.66 -36.01 4.11
N GLY A 54 20.77 -36.44 3.51
CA GLY A 54 21.41 -35.75 2.39
C GLY A 54 20.51 -35.64 1.16
N ILE A 55 19.85 -36.73 0.76
CA ILE A 55 18.88 -36.75 -0.35
C ILE A 55 17.70 -35.82 -0.06
N ALA A 56 17.15 -35.85 1.16
CA ALA A 56 16.02 -35.00 1.54
C ALA A 56 16.38 -33.51 1.49
N LEU A 57 17.57 -33.13 1.96
CA LEU A 57 18.04 -31.74 1.89
C LEU A 57 18.27 -31.29 0.44
N LEU A 58 18.84 -32.14 -0.42
CA LEU A 58 18.94 -31.85 -1.86
C LEU A 58 17.57 -31.67 -2.50
N ALA A 59 16.63 -32.59 -2.24
CA ALA A 59 15.27 -32.49 -2.75
C ALA A 59 14.59 -31.20 -2.28
N PHE A 60 14.76 -30.81 -1.01
CA PHE A 60 14.23 -29.55 -0.49
C PHE A 60 14.87 -28.32 -1.17
N SER A 61 16.18 -28.32 -1.42
CA SER A 61 16.85 -27.22 -2.12
C SER A 61 16.38 -27.03 -3.56
N PHE A 62 16.11 -28.11 -4.30
CA PHE A 62 15.68 -28.03 -5.70
C PHE A 62 14.15 -27.90 -5.85
N PHE A 63 13.36 -28.50 -4.96
CA PHE A 63 11.89 -28.59 -5.09
C PHE A 63 11.10 -27.84 -4.00
N GLY A 64 11.76 -27.20 -3.03
CA GLY A 64 11.10 -26.38 -2.01
C GLY A 64 10.54 -25.06 -2.54
N ARG A 65 11.13 -24.48 -3.60
CA ARG A 65 10.65 -23.23 -4.22
C ARG A 65 9.21 -23.35 -4.75
N PRO A 66 8.84 -24.38 -5.53
CA PRO A 66 7.46 -24.64 -5.92
C PRO A 66 6.48 -24.73 -4.74
N LEU A 67 6.89 -25.35 -3.63
CA LEU A 67 6.06 -25.46 -2.42
C LEU A 67 5.83 -24.08 -1.77
N VAL A 68 6.85 -23.24 -1.68
CA VAL A 68 6.71 -21.86 -1.15
C VAL A 68 5.80 -21.01 -2.04
N THR A 69 5.85 -21.21 -3.36
CA THR A 69 4.96 -20.47 -4.29
C THR A 69 3.48 -20.82 -4.13
N LEU A 70 3.13 -21.95 -3.53
CA LEU A 70 1.74 -22.28 -3.19
C LEU A 70 1.20 -21.42 -2.02
N PHE A 71 2.10 -20.91 -1.17
CA PHE A 71 1.74 -20.09 -0.01
C PHE A 71 1.93 -18.58 -0.26
N LEU A 72 2.56 -18.20 -1.38
CA LEU A 72 2.71 -16.80 -1.78
C LEU A 72 1.40 -16.31 -2.41
N ALA A 73 0.97 -15.11 -2.03
CA ALA A 73 -0.13 -14.44 -2.72
C ALA A 73 0.21 -14.30 -4.20
N LYS A 74 -0.76 -14.62 -5.08
CA LYS A 74 -0.61 -14.43 -6.53
C LYS A 74 -0.22 -12.97 -6.78
N SER A 75 0.76 -12.75 -7.65
CA SER A 75 1.12 -11.39 -8.09
C SER A 75 -0.15 -10.70 -8.59
N ASP A 76 -0.39 -9.48 -8.12
CA ASP A 76 -1.47 -8.66 -8.66
C ASP A 76 -1.15 -8.39 -10.14
N THR A 77 -2.01 -8.87 -11.03
CA THR A 77 -1.89 -8.66 -12.47
C THR A 77 -2.67 -7.44 -12.92
N ASN A 78 -3.33 -6.72 -12.00
CA ASN A 78 -3.99 -5.48 -12.35
C ASN A 78 -2.95 -4.44 -12.81
N PRO A 79 -3.26 -3.64 -13.84
CA PRO A 79 -2.40 -2.56 -14.26
C PRO A 79 -2.22 -1.58 -13.10
N THR A 80 -0.98 -1.42 -12.65
CA THR A 80 -0.55 -0.45 -11.62
C THR A 80 -0.45 0.98 -12.18
N SER A 81 -0.75 1.17 -13.46
CA SER A 81 -0.79 2.49 -14.08
C SER A 81 -1.96 3.27 -13.49
N ALA A 82 -1.64 4.27 -12.67
CA ALA A 82 -2.59 5.18 -12.07
C ALA A 82 -3.07 6.16 -13.16
N THR A 83 -3.90 5.67 -14.09
CA THR A 83 -4.41 6.47 -15.20
C THR A 83 -5.40 7.51 -14.67
N ARG A 84 -5.28 8.72 -15.20
CA ARG A 84 -6.23 9.81 -14.99
C ARG A 84 -7.31 9.75 -16.06
N ASP A 85 -8.53 10.07 -15.68
CA ASP A 85 -9.65 10.22 -16.59
C ASP A 85 -9.83 11.69 -17.00
N SER A 86 -10.85 11.97 -17.81
CA SER A 86 -11.25 13.33 -18.18
C SER A 86 -11.79 14.12 -16.97
N GLY A 87 -10.89 14.62 -16.13
CA GLY A 87 -11.20 15.52 -15.02
C GLY A 87 -11.38 16.99 -15.43
N THR A 88 -12.07 17.75 -14.59
CA THR A 88 -12.41 19.17 -14.79
C THR A 88 -11.71 20.04 -13.75
N LEU A 89 -11.36 21.28 -14.11
CA LEU A 89 -10.90 22.28 -13.17
C LEU A 89 -12.09 23.06 -12.59
N VAL A 90 -12.11 23.23 -11.28
CA VAL A 90 -13.17 23.90 -10.51
C VAL A 90 -12.54 24.97 -9.62
N ALA A 91 -13.16 26.15 -9.51
CA ALA A 91 -12.70 27.19 -8.60
C ALA A 91 -13.03 26.82 -7.15
N GLY A 92 -12.00 26.64 -6.33
CA GLY A 92 -12.09 26.40 -4.89
C GLY A 92 -12.51 27.64 -4.11
N ALA A 93 -13.06 27.43 -2.91
CA ALA A 93 -13.49 28.50 -2.01
C ALA A 93 -12.29 29.34 -1.50
N SER A 94 -11.09 28.77 -1.45
CA SER A 94 -9.84 29.49 -1.15
C SER A 94 -9.34 30.35 -2.32
N GLY A 95 -10.00 30.27 -3.49
CA GLY A 95 -9.53 30.85 -4.76
C GLY A 95 -8.63 29.90 -5.57
N SER A 96 -8.31 28.72 -5.05
CA SER A 96 -7.49 27.71 -5.74
C SER A 96 -8.17 27.15 -6.99
N SER A 97 -7.39 26.66 -7.96
CA SER A 97 -7.91 25.88 -9.09
C SER A 97 -7.80 24.39 -8.78
N LEU A 98 -8.94 23.72 -8.62
CA LEU A 98 -9.05 22.35 -8.15
C LEU A 98 -9.30 21.39 -9.33
N TYR A 99 -8.41 20.43 -9.54
CA TYR A 99 -8.67 19.34 -10.47
C TYR A 99 -9.54 18.27 -9.81
N VAL A 100 -10.67 17.95 -10.43
CA VAL A 100 -11.64 16.97 -9.94
C VAL A 100 -11.99 15.99 -11.05
N GLU A 101 -11.90 14.70 -10.75
CA GLU A 101 -12.40 13.61 -11.60
C GLU A 101 -13.70 13.06 -11.01
N GLN A 102 -14.62 12.68 -11.89
CA GLN A 102 -15.91 12.11 -11.53
C GLN A 102 -16.16 10.83 -12.31
N LEU A 103 -16.52 9.76 -11.59
CA LEU A 103 -16.77 8.44 -12.14
C LEU A 103 -18.08 7.86 -11.58
N GLY A 104 -18.73 7.00 -12.37
CA GLY A 104 -20.00 6.37 -12.00
C GLY A 104 -21.23 7.21 -12.36
N SER A 105 -22.42 6.63 -12.14
CA SER A 105 -23.69 7.27 -12.48
C SER A 105 -23.93 8.53 -11.65
N ILE A 106 -24.41 9.61 -12.30
CA ILE A 106 -24.76 10.83 -11.58
C ILE A 106 -25.89 10.60 -10.56
N GLN A 107 -26.74 9.58 -10.74
CA GLN A 107 -27.83 9.21 -9.84
C GLN A 107 -27.38 8.28 -8.70
N ALA A 108 -26.14 7.79 -8.68
CA ALA A 108 -25.63 6.94 -7.61
C ALA A 108 -25.27 7.77 -6.35
N PRO A 109 -25.22 7.15 -5.14
CA PRO A 109 -24.81 7.85 -3.93
C PRO A 109 -23.36 8.36 -4.03
N PRO A 110 -23.08 9.61 -3.62
CA PRO A 110 -21.77 10.22 -3.83
C PRO A 110 -20.72 9.86 -2.76
N ILE A 111 -19.50 9.63 -3.21
CA ILE A 111 -18.29 9.42 -2.40
C ILE A 111 -17.24 10.43 -2.84
N VAL A 112 -16.62 11.15 -1.89
CA VAL A 112 -15.49 12.04 -2.16
C VAL A 112 -14.20 11.45 -1.58
N LEU A 113 -13.17 11.32 -2.42
CA LEU A 113 -11.87 10.76 -2.06
C LEU A 113 -10.82 11.88 -1.94
N VAL A 114 -10.16 11.96 -0.78
CA VAL A 114 -9.17 12.99 -0.43
C VAL A 114 -7.80 12.34 -0.20
N HIS A 115 -6.80 12.71 -1.01
CA HIS A 115 -5.46 12.12 -0.96
C HIS A 115 -4.55 12.72 0.12
N GLY A 116 -3.37 12.10 0.32
CA GLY A 116 -2.35 12.52 1.28
C GLY A 116 -1.41 13.62 0.78
N TRP A 117 -0.56 14.16 1.65
CA TRP A 117 0.45 15.17 1.27
C TRP A 117 1.49 14.59 0.29
N ALA A 118 1.96 15.41 -0.65
CA ALA A 118 2.90 15.00 -1.71
C ALA A 118 2.42 13.82 -2.58
N MET A 119 1.09 13.66 -2.70
CA MET A 119 0.43 12.69 -3.56
C MET A 119 -0.54 13.41 -4.51
N ASP A 120 -1.32 12.65 -5.27
CA ASP A 120 -2.47 13.15 -6.01
C ASP A 120 -3.61 12.12 -5.97
N SER A 121 -4.75 12.45 -6.59
CA SER A 121 -5.95 11.60 -6.63
C SER A 121 -5.73 10.21 -7.26
N THR A 122 -4.61 9.97 -7.92
CA THR A 122 -4.32 8.67 -8.55
C THR A 122 -4.02 7.56 -7.53
N ILE A 123 -3.70 7.89 -6.26
CA ILE A 123 -3.63 6.90 -5.17
C ILE A 123 -4.91 6.07 -5.06
N TRP A 124 -6.04 6.67 -5.42
CA TRP A 124 -7.35 6.05 -5.35
C TRP A 124 -7.70 5.22 -6.59
N PHE A 125 -6.78 4.97 -7.53
CA PHE A 125 -7.07 4.30 -8.80
C PHE A 125 -7.97 3.07 -8.66
N TYR A 126 -7.58 2.10 -7.84
CA TYR A 126 -8.37 0.88 -7.63
C TYR A 126 -9.70 1.14 -6.92
N ALA A 127 -9.71 2.03 -5.93
CA ALA A 127 -10.93 2.42 -5.22
C ALA A 127 -11.93 3.09 -6.16
N LYS A 128 -11.48 4.02 -7.02
CA LYS A 128 -12.31 4.68 -8.04
C LYS A 128 -12.90 3.65 -9.00
N ARG A 129 -12.08 2.75 -9.53
CA ARG A 129 -12.50 1.69 -10.47
C ARG A 129 -13.60 0.81 -9.87
N ASP A 130 -13.42 0.37 -8.62
CA ASP A 130 -14.32 -0.61 -8.02
C ASP A 130 -15.57 0.04 -7.42
N LEU A 131 -15.45 1.22 -6.79
CA LEU A 131 -16.58 1.96 -6.21
C LEU A 131 -17.48 2.59 -7.27
N SER A 132 -16.93 3.06 -8.40
CA SER A 132 -17.72 3.74 -9.44
C SER A 132 -18.78 2.85 -10.11
N ARG A 133 -18.70 1.52 -9.91
CA ARG A 133 -19.73 0.58 -10.35
C ARG A 133 -21.07 0.80 -9.67
N ASN A 134 -21.06 1.26 -8.41
CA ASN A 134 -22.25 1.41 -7.57
C ASN A 134 -22.42 2.82 -6.99
N PHE A 135 -21.39 3.66 -7.04
CA PHE A 135 -21.33 4.97 -6.42
C PHE A 135 -20.91 6.04 -7.43
N ARG A 136 -21.30 7.29 -7.16
CA ARG A 136 -20.75 8.45 -7.85
C ARG A 136 -19.46 8.86 -7.13
N VAL A 137 -18.31 8.55 -7.70
CA VAL A 137 -17.01 8.80 -7.07
C VAL A 137 -16.44 10.11 -7.57
N LEU A 138 -16.18 11.04 -6.65
CA LEU A 138 -15.45 12.27 -6.89
C LEU A 138 -14.07 12.13 -6.26
N SER A 139 -13.02 12.34 -7.04
CA SER A 139 -11.65 12.42 -6.52
C SER A 139 -11.03 13.72 -6.97
N TRP A 140 -10.26 14.37 -6.11
CA TRP A 140 -9.70 15.68 -6.41
C TRP A 140 -8.26 15.79 -5.94
N ASP A 141 -7.52 16.71 -6.53
CA ASP A 141 -6.16 17.03 -6.11
C ASP A 141 -6.19 18.21 -5.12
N LEU A 142 -5.48 18.10 -3.99
CA LEU A 142 -5.32 19.20 -3.02
C LEU A 142 -4.53 20.36 -3.65
N PRO A 143 -4.83 21.64 -3.31
CA PRO A 143 -4.07 22.79 -3.79
C PRO A 143 -2.56 22.65 -3.57
N GLY A 144 -1.78 22.82 -4.64
CA GLY A 144 -0.32 22.65 -4.62
C GLY A 144 0.14 21.22 -4.94
N MET A 145 -0.80 20.29 -5.14
CA MET A 145 -0.52 18.91 -5.50
C MET A 145 -1.20 18.51 -6.81
N GLY A 146 -0.62 17.50 -7.47
CA GLY A 146 -1.14 16.97 -8.74
C GLY A 146 -1.40 18.07 -9.77
N ARG A 147 -2.64 18.15 -10.25
CA ARG A 147 -3.11 19.12 -11.24
C ARG A 147 -3.78 20.35 -10.64
N SER A 148 -4.01 20.36 -9.32
CA SER A 148 -4.54 21.54 -8.63
C SER A 148 -3.46 22.60 -8.45
N ARG A 149 -3.88 23.87 -8.44
CA ARG A 149 -2.99 25.02 -8.28
C ARG A 149 -3.52 25.93 -7.17
N PRO A 150 -2.67 26.30 -6.19
CA PRO A 150 -3.06 27.27 -5.17
C PRO A 150 -3.07 28.68 -5.76
N VAL A 151 -3.63 29.64 -5.03
CA VAL A 151 -3.44 31.07 -5.36
C VAL A 151 -2.00 31.46 -5.01
N ALA A 152 -1.37 32.26 -5.88
CA ALA A 152 -0.01 32.72 -5.62
C ALA A 152 0.05 33.53 -4.31
N GLY A 153 0.93 33.14 -3.39
CA GLY A 153 1.08 33.80 -2.09
C GLY A 153 0.00 33.49 -1.06
N SER A 154 -0.93 32.56 -1.33
CA SER A 154 -1.91 32.13 -0.33
C SER A 154 -1.33 31.12 0.65
N ALA A 155 -1.96 31.04 1.82
CA ALA A 155 -1.72 29.93 2.74
C ALA A 155 -2.11 28.60 2.07
N ILE A 156 -1.36 27.55 2.41
CA ILE A 156 -1.65 26.16 2.01
C ILE A 156 -1.65 25.35 3.31
N GLY A 157 -2.83 24.98 3.77
CA GLY A 157 -3.01 24.33 5.05
C GLY A 157 -4.35 23.62 5.17
N LEU A 158 -4.55 22.99 6.32
CA LEU A 158 -5.74 22.19 6.60
C LEU A 158 -7.04 23.01 6.50
N THR A 159 -7.01 24.28 6.92
CA THR A 159 -8.17 25.17 6.87
C THR A 159 -8.55 25.47 5.41
N GLU A 160 -7.57 25.80 4.56
CA GLU A 160 -7.81 26.06 3.14
C GLU A 160 -8.26 24.79 2.41
N PHE A 161 -7.65 23.64 2.74
CA PHE A 161 -8.10 22.35 2.22
C PHE A 161 -9.54 22.02 2.63
N ALA A 162 -9.94 22.35 3.86
CA ALA A 162 -11.30 22.11 4.35
C ALA A 162 -12.31 23.03 3.64
N GLN A 163 -11.94 24.29 3.39
CA GLN A 163 -12.76 25.22 2.61
C GLN A 163 -12.95 24.73 1.18
N ASP A 164 -11.87 24.31 0.51
CA ASP A 164 -11.93 23.77 -0.84
C ASP A 164 -12.68 22.42 -0.92
N LEU A 165 -12.60 21.61 0.14
CA LEU A 165 -13.39 20.39 0.25
C LEU A 165 -14.90 20.69 0.22
N LYS A 166 -15.36 21.81 0.79
CA LYS A 166 -16.79 22.21 0.67
C LYS A 166 -17.21 22.42 -0.77
N THR A 167 -16.35 23.03 -1.60
CA THR A 167 -16.61 23.20 -3.03
C THR A 167 -16.74 21.84 -3.71
N VAL A 168 -15.83 20.90 -3.42
CA VAL A 168 -15.88 19.55 -4.01
C VAL A 168 -17.12 18.78 -3.56
N ILE A 169 -17.52 18.91 -2.30
CA ILE A 169 -18.79 18.35 -1.78
C ILE A 169 -19.99 18.94 -2.55
N GLY A 170 -19.98 20.25 -2.83
CA GLY A 170 -21.03 20.91 -3.59
C GLY A 170 -21.24 20.35 -5.00
N LEU A 171 -20.21 19.77 -5.63
CA LEU A 171 -20.33 19.10 -6.93
C LEU A 171 -21.22 17.85 -6.87
N ALA A 172 -21.42 17.27 -5.68
CA ALA A 172 -22.32 16.14 -5.47
C ALA A 172 -23.81 16.53 -5.51
N GLY A 173 -24.12 17.84 -5.51
CA GLY A 173 -25.49 18.38 -5.41
C GLY A 173 -26.04 18.26 -3.99
N ASP A 174 -27.36 18.15 -3.87
CA ASP A 174 -28.06 18.19 -2.57
C ASP A 174 -27.97 16.88 -1.76
N ARG A 175 -27.20 15.89 -2.23
CA ARG A 175 -27.08 14.60 -1.56
C ARG A 175 -25.90 14.57 -0.61
N LYS A 176 -26.16 14.03 0.59
CA LYS A 176 -25.09 13.77 1.55
C LYS A 176 -24.03 12.83 0.95
N VAL A 177 -22.76 13.17 1.17
CA VAL A 177 -21.61 12.42 0.67
C VAL A 177 -20.98 11.55 1.75
N VAL A 178 -20.33 10.47 1.36
CA VAL A 178 -19.33 9.80 2.20
C VAL A 178 -17.95 10.36 1.88
N LEU A 179 -17.22 10.80 2.90
CA LEU A 179 -15.86 11.33 2.74
C LEU A 179 -14.84 10.24 3.08
N VAL A 180 -13.87 10.00 2.20
CA VAL A 180 -12.77 9.06 2.44
C VAL A 180 -11.45 9.82 2.37
N GLY A 181 -10.68 9.82 3.46
CA GLY A 181 -9.45 10.61 3.55
C GLY A 181 -8.25 9.77 3.97
N HIS A 182 -7.15 9.88 3.21
CA HIS A 182 -5.86 9.27 3.56
C HIS A 182 -4.90 10.30 4.16
N SER A 183 -4.25 9.99 5.28
CA SER A 183 -3.24 10.86 5.92
C SER A 183 -3.76 12.30 6.06
N ILE A 184 -3.13 13.31 5.45
CA ILE A 184 -3.59 14.71 5.53
C ILE A 184 -5.02 14.89 5.00
N GLY A 185 -5.48 14.11 4.03
CA GLY A 185 -6.86 14.16 3.56
C GLY A 185 -7.87 13.75 4.64
N GLY A 186 -7.47 12.84 5.54
CA GLY A 186 -8.25 12.50 6.73
C GLY A 186 -8.26 13.65 7.75
N MET A 187 -7.16 14.38 7.89
CA MET A 187 -7.13 15.60 8.73
C MET A 187 -8.01 16.70 8.12
N THR A 188 -8.00 16.90 6.81
CA THR A 188 -8.86 17.87 6.11
C THR A 188 -10.35 17.63 6.40
N ILE A 189 -10.79 16.36 6.39
CA ILE A 189 -12.17 16.00 6.75
C ILE A 189 -12.48 16.37 8.20
N GLN A 190 -11.57 16.07 9.12
CA GLN A 190 -11.73 16.41 10.54
C GLN A 190 -11.72 17.92 10.76
N THR A 191 -10.88 18.67 10.05
CA THR A 191 -10.85 20.13 10.05
C THR A 191 -12.18 20.71 9.58
N LEU A 192 -12.77 20.18 8.50
CA LEU A 192 -14.11 20.60 8.06
C LEU A 192 -15.17 20.35 9.14
N ALA A 193 -15.16 19.16 9.76
CA ALA A 193 -16.11 18.82 10.82
C ALA A 193 -15.99 19.76 12.04
N ARG A 194 -14.76 20.17 12.37
CA ARG A 194 -14.47 21.08 13.48
C ARG A 194 -14.83 22.53 13.16
N ASP A 195 -14.40 23.02 12.00
CA ASP A 195 -14.49 24.44 11.64
C ASP A 195 -15.89 24.82 11.13
N ASP A 196 -16.64 23.87 10.57
CA ASP A 196 -18.01 24.08 10.07
C ASP A 196 -18.90 22.84 10.29
N ALA A 197 -19.18 22.56 11.57
CA ALA A 197 -20.01 21.43 11.98
C ALA A 197 -21.43 21.47 11.39
N ALA A 198 -21.99 22.68 11.18
CA ALA A 198 -23.34 22.83 10.61
C ALA A 198 -23.37 22.36 9.15
N PHE A 199 -22.41 22.79 8.33
CA PHE A 199 -22.27 22.29 6.97
C PHE A 199 -21.97 20.79 6.96
N PHE A 200 -21.06 20.32 7.81
CA PHE A 200 -20.67 18.92 7.88
C PHE A 200 -21.87 18.01 8.20
N ASN A 201 -22.66 18.33 9.23
CA ASN A 201 -23.82 17.52 9.64
C ASN A 201 -24.94 17.47 8.59
N THR A 202 -25.04 18.49 7.75
CA THR A 202 -26.05 18.59 6.68
C THR A 202 -25.61 17.95 5.37
N HIS A 203 -24.31 17.92 5.06
CA HIS A 203 -23.79 17.46 3.77
C HIS A 203 -23.01 16.14 3.83
N VAL A 204 -22.66 15.64 5.02
CA VAL A 204 -21.86 14.40 5.18
C VAL A 204 -22.72 13.30 5.80
N ALA A 205 -22.78 12.15 5.14
CA ALA A 205 -23.47 10.95 5.63
C ALA A 205 -22.55 10.07 6.50
N GLY A 206 -21.24 10.11 6.24
CA GLY A 206 -20.26 9.34 6.98
C GLY A 206 -18.84 9.64 6.52
N THR A 207 -17.86 9.18 7.31
CA THR A 207 -16.44 9.35 7.01
C THR A 207 -15.67 8.04 7.13
N VAL A 208 -14.65 7.89 6.30
CA VAL A 208 -13.68 6.80 6.35
C VAL A 208 -12.29 7.40 6.42
N LEU A 209 -11.58 7.11 7.51
CA LEU A 209 -10.26 7.66 7.82
C LEU A 209 -9.20 6.58 7.64
N VAL A 210 -8.27 6.78 6.71
CA VAL A 210 -7.25 5.78 6.32
C VAL A 210 -5.86 6.31 6.70
N ASN A 211 -5.16 5.62 7.59
CA ASN A 211 -3.78 5.95 8.01
C ASN A 211 -3.59 7.45 8.30
N THR A 212 -4.47 8.02 9.12
CA THR A 212 -4.48 9.44 9.48
C THR A 212 -4.44 9.60 10.99
N THR A 213 -4.12 10.80 11.46
CA THR A 213 -4.16 11.18 12.87
C THR A 213 -5.11 12.37 13.07
N CYS A 214 -5.29 12.78 14.32
CA CYS A 214 -6.17 13.89 14.66
C CYS A 214 -5.70 15.19 13.99
N SER A 215 -6.63 15.98 13.45
CA SER A 215 -6.31 17.34 12.99
C SER A 215 -5.78 18.18 14.17
N PRO A 216 -4.64 18.89 14.04
CA PRO A 216 -4.11 19.75 15.10
C PRO A 216 -5.14 20.80 15.51
N SER A 217 -5.28 21.06 16.81
CA SER A 217 -6.18 22.08 17.36
C SER A 217 -5.75 23.52 17.08
N ALA A 218 -4.46 23.74 16.80
CA ALA A 218 -3.89 25.01 16.39
C ALA A 218 -3.61 25.04 14.88
N PRO A 219 -3.67 26.21 14.20
CA PRO A 219 -3.25 26.33 12.81
C PRO A 219 -1.81 25.83 12.67
N MET A 220 -1.53 24.99 11.67
CA MET A 220 -0.14 24.61 11.39
C MET A 220 0.63 25.87 10.99
N ALA A 221 1.78 26.10 11.63
CA ALA A 221 2.63 27.25 11.34
C ALA A 221 2.93 27.31 9.83
N GLN A 222 2.77 28.50 9.24
CA GLN A 222 3.03 28.76 7.83
C GLN A 222 4.45 28.30 7.48
N ILE A 223 4.57 27.38 6.53
CA ILE A 223 5.86 27.11 5.88
C ILE A 223 6.05 28.25 4.87
N GLN A 224 6.76 29.30 5.29
CA GLN A 224 7.25 30.32 4.36
C GLN A 224 8.29 29.66 3.46
N GLY A 225 7.97 29.57 2.17
CA GLY A 225 8.90 29.18 1.11
C GLY A 225 9.74 30.37 0.63
#